data_AF-F3GJ42-F1
#
_entry.id   AF-F3GJ42-F1
#
_cell.length_a   1.000
_cell.length_b   1.000
_cell.length_c   1.000
_cell.angle_alpha   90.00
_cell.angle_beta   90.00
_cell.angle_gamma   90.00
#
_symmetry.space_group_name_H-M   'P 1'
#
loop_
_entity.id
_entity.type
_entity.pdbx_description
1 polymer ?
#
loop_
_entity_poly.entity_id
_entity_poly.type
_entity_poly.pdbx_seq_one_letter_code
_entity_poly.pdbx_strand_id
1 'polypeptide(L)' 'MISARSLDAAGERLPEAVQPLLKVRGLTRLYGVQKGCQDVSFDLYPGEVLGIVGESGSGKSTLLSLLSGRCPPVLG' A
#
# COMPACT_ATOMS: atom_id res chain seq x y z
N MET A 1 5.04 -13.70 -18.61
CA MET A 1 3.71 -13.67 -17.98
C MET A 1 3.71 -14.72 -16.89
N ILE A 2 3.99 -14.34 -15.64
CA ILE A 2 4.15 -15.31 -14.53
C ILE A 2 2.96 -15.14 -13.61
N SER A 3 2.13 -16.18 -13.50
CA SER A 3 1.07 -16.27 -12.51
C SER A 3 1.63 -17.04 -11.32
N ALA A 4 1.71 -16.37 -10.17
CA ALA A 4 1.94 -17.05 -8.89
C ALA A 4 0.57 -17.48 -8.33
N ARG A 5 0.46 -18.75 -7.92
CA ARG A 5 -0.71 -19.28 -7.19
C ARG A 5 -0.22 -19.88 -5.87
N SER A 6 -0.93 -19.56 -4.79
CA SER A 6 -0.60 -20.05 -3.45
C SER A 6 -1.19 -21.45 -3.26
N LEU A 7 -0.37 -22.39 -2.79
CA LEU A 7 -0.71 -23.78 -2.46
C LEU A 7 -0.24 -24.06 -1.03
N ASP A 8 -0.94 -24.89 -0.27
CA ASP A 8 -0.44 -25.34 1.03
C ASP A 8 0.58 -26.47 0.90
N ALA A 9 1.11 -26.92 2.04
CA ALA A 9 2.05 -28.04 2.12
C ALA A 9 1.45 -29.38 1.65
N ALA A 10 0.12 -29.50 1.56
CA ALA A 10 -0.58 -30.68 1.06
C ALA A 10 -0.87 -30.61 -0.46
N GLY A 11 -0.50 -29.50 -1.12
CA GLY A 11 -0.83 -29.27 -2.53
C GLY A 11 -2.32 -28.96 -2.75
N GLU A 12 -3.08 -28.79 -1.68
CA GLU A 12 -4.48 -28.43 -1.72
C GLU A 12 -4.60 -26.90 -1.86
N ARG A 13 -5.72 -26.45 -2.42
CA ARG A 13 -6.05 -25.03 -2.38
C ARG A 13 -6.15 -24.63 -0.91
N LEU A 14 -5.19 -23.82 -0.46
CA LEU A 14 -5.33 -23.07 0.79
C LEU A 14 -6.77 -22.49 0.82
N PRO A 15 -7.52 -22.59 1.93
CA PRO A 15 -8.71 -21.76 2.10
C PRO A 15 -8.26 -20.35 1.77
N GLU A 16 -8.86 -19.76 0.72
CA GLU A 16 -8.31 -18.64 -0.06
C GLU A 16 -7.61 -17.66 0.88
N ALA A 17 -6.28 -17.82 1.02
CA ALA A 17 -5.55 -17.14 2.08
C ALA A 17 -5.83 -15.66 1.87
N VAL A 18 -6.51 -15.04 2.85
CA VAL A 18 -7.18 -13.75 2.64
C VAL A 18 -6.17 -12.80 2.01
N GLN A 19 -6.36 -12.51 0.72
CA GLN A 19 -5.38 -11.71 -0.02
C GLN A 19 -5.58 -10.24 0.34
N PRO A 20 -4.50 -9.43 0.39
CA PRO A 20 -4.66 -8.00 0.61
C PRO A 20 -5.49 -7.38 -0.52
N LEU A 21 -6.47 -6.55 -0.15
CA LEU A 21 -7.21 -5.72 -1.11
C LEU A 21 -6.32 -4.64 -1.70
N LEU A 22 -5.35 -4.15 -0.92
CA LEU A 22 -4.41 -3.14 -1.33
C LEU A 22 -3.00 -3.53 -0.87
N LYS A 23 -2.06 -3.58 -1.81
CA LYS A 23 -0.63 -3.71 -1.53
C LYS A 23 0.07 -2.42 -1.95
N VAL A 24 0.72 -1.77 -1.01
CA VAL A 24 1.52 -0.56 -1.24
C VAL A 24 2.98 -0.90 -0.98
N ARG A 25 3.87 -0.57 -1.91
CA ARG A 25 5.31 -0.84 -1.80
C ARG A 25 6.09 0.39 -2.24
N GLY A 26 7.01 0.85 -1.39
CA GLY A 26 7.95 1.93 -1.71
C GLY A 26 7.30 3.26 -2.09
N LEU A 27 6.04 3.48 -1.73
CA LEU A 27 5.24 4.57 -2.28
C LEU A 27 5.78 5.92 -1.81
N THR A 28 6.31 6.66 -2.77
CA THR A 28 7.06 7.90 -2.51
C THR A 28 6.51 9.05 -3.33
N ARG A 29 6.25 10.17 -2.64
CA ARG A 29 5.99 11.46 -3.27
C ARG A 29 6.48 12.58 -2.38
N LEU A 30 7.44 13.35 -2.90
CA LEU A 30 8.03 14.50 -2.24
C LEU A 30 7.82 15.77 -3.08
N TYR A 31 7.59 16.88 -2.38
CA TYR A 31 7.51 18.23 -2.92
C TYR A 31 8.64 19.04 -2.30
N GLY A 32 9.83 18.96 -2.88
CA GLY A 32 11.07 19.47 -2.28
C GLY A 32 11.70 18.47 -1.30
N VAL A 33 12.50 18.95 -0.34
CA VAL A 33 13.39 18.08 0.45
C VAL A 33 12.67 17.25 1.52
N GLN A 34 11.59 17.76 2.12
CA GLN A 34 10.93 17.09 3.27
C GLN A 34 9.40 17.08 3.26
N LYS A 35 8.74 17.58 2.21
CA LYS A 35 7.27 17.70 2.22
C LYS A 35 6.63 16.57 1.42
N GLY A 36 5.97 15.63 2.09
CA GLY A 36 5.26 14.53 1.41
C GLY A 36 5.39 13.21 2.18
N CYS A 37 5.30 12.09 1.46
CA CYS A 37 5.47 10.76 2.04
C CYS A 37 6.68 10.02 1.44
N GLN A 38 7.54 9.56 2.33
CA GLN A 38 8.72 8.70 2.20
C GLN A 38 8.44 7.20 2.20
N ASP A 39 8.74 6.43 1.16
CA ASP A 39 8.92 4.96 1.27
C ASP A 39 7.81 4.22 2.04
N VAL A 40 6.55 4.52 1.70
CA VAL A 40 5.41 3.95 2.42
C VAL A 40 5.11 2.56 1.88
N SER A 41 5.11 1.55 2.77
CA SER A 41 4.80 0.16 2.43
C SER A 41 3.85 -0.46 3.46
N PHE A 42 2.74 -1.01 2.99
CA PHE A 42 1.79 -1.76 3.83
C PHE A 42 0.89 -2.66 2.98
N ASP A 43 0.22 -3.59 3.64
CA ASP A 43 -0.86 -4.39 3.09
C ASP A 43 -2.16 -4.05 3.84
N LEU A 44 -3.27 -3.94 3.14
CA LEU A 44 -4.60 -3.76 3.73
C LEU A 44 -5.48 -4.96 3.36
N TYR A 45 -5.93 -5.69 4.36
CA TYR A 45 -6.76 -6.89 4.19
C TYR A 45 -8.26 -6.56 4.23
N PRO A 46 -9.11 -7.42 3.66
CA PRO A 46 -10.56 -7.33 3.81
C PRO A 46 -10.99 -7.19 5.28
N GLY A 47 -11.83 -6.19 5.56
CA GLY A 47 -12.36 -5.93 6.90
C GLY A 47 -11.46 -5.07 7.80
N GLU A 48 -10.24 -4.73 7.37
CA GLU A 48 -9.35 -3.82 8.11
C GLU A 48 -9.65 -2.34 7.81
N VAL A 49 -9.37 -1.49 8.80
CA VAL A 49 -9.44 -0.03 8.68
C VAL A 49 -8.05 0.55 8.82
N LEU A 50 -7.53 1.18 7.76
CA LEU A 50 -6.26 1.90 7.81
C LEU A 50 -6.44 3.30 8.41
N GLY A 51 -5.89 3.51 9.61
CA GLY A 51 -5.76 4.84 10.21
C GLY A 51 -4.48 5.54 9.75
N ILE A 52 -4.57 6.76 9.21
CA ILE A 52 -3.42 7.57 8.83
C ILE A 52 -3.32 8.75 9.80
N VAL A 53 -2.30 8.76 10.66
CA VAL A 53 -2.10 9.74 11.75
C VAL A 53 -0.74 10.44 11.66
N GLY A 54 -0.61 11.61 12.29
CA GLY A 54 0.62 12.40 12.31
C GLY A 54 0.38 13.91 12.35
N GLU A 55 1.43 14.70 12.59
CA GLU A 55 1.38 16.16 12.68
C GLU A 55 1.02 16.86 11.36
N SER A 56 0.59 18.12 11.42
CA SER A 56 0.34 18.91 10.21
C SER A 56 1.59 18.96 9.32
N GLY A 57 1.44 18.70 8.02
CA GLY A 57 2.57 18.68 7.08
C GLY A 57 3.28 17.34 6.91
N SER A 58 2.98 16.31 7.72
CA SER A 58 3.64 14.99 7.68
C SER A 58 3.39 14.13 6.43
N GLY A 59 2.70 14.66 5.40
CA GLY A 59 2.45 13.94 4.15
C GLY A 59 1.15 13.12 4.09
N LYS A 60 0.28 13.13 5.10
CA LYS A 60 -0.99 12.36 5.11
C LYS A 60 -1.89 12.64 3.90
N SER A 61 -2.15 13.91 3.61
CA SER A 61 -2.97 14.30 2.45
C SER A 61 -2.31 13.93 1.12
N THR A 62 -0.96 13.92 1.08
CA THR A 62 -0.20 13.43 -0.07
C THR A 62 -0.41 11.93 -0.25
N LEU A 63 -0.25 11.14 0.82
CA LEU A 63 -0.49 9.70 0.80
C LEU A 63 -1.92 9.38 0.36
N LEU A 64 -2.95 10.02 0.92
CA LEU A 64 -4.34 9.83 0.51
C LEU A 64 -4.59 10.20 -0.96
N SER A 65 -3.90 11.22 -1.48
CA SER A 65 -4.01 11.60 -2.90
C SER A 65 -3.40 10.55 -3.83
N LEU A 66 -2.33 9.88 -3.41
CA LEU A 66 -1.73 8.76 -4.14
C LEU A 66 -2.64 7.54 -4.10
N LEU A 67 -3.12 7.14 -2.91
CA LEU A 67 -3.98 5.97 -2.73
C LEU A 67 -5.33 6.10 -3.46
N SER A 68 -5.86 7.32 -3.58
CA SER A 68 -7.11 7.59 -4.31
C SER A 68 -6.93 7.76 -5.82
N GLY A 69 -5.71 7.61 -6.35
CA GLY A 69 -5.42 7.77 -7.78
C GLY A 69 -5.53 9.20 -8.31
N ARG A 70 -5.64 10.21 -7.43
CA ARG A 70 -5.71 11.63 -7.81
C ARG A 70 -4.36 12.20 -8.22
N CYS A 71 -3.27 11.51 -7.89
CA CYS A 71 -1.91 11.94 -8.18
C CYS A 71 -1.02 10.70 -8.37
N PRO A 72 -0.13 10.66 -9.37
CA PRO A 72 0.77 9.53 -9.56
C PRO A 72 1.91 9.51 -8.51
N PRO A 73 2.49 8.36 -8.17
CA PRO A 73 3.72 8.32 -7.38
C PRO A 73 4.92 8.85 -8.17
N VAL A 74 5.98 9.26 -7.45
CA VAL A 74 7.30 9.50 -8.07
C VAL A 74 8.08 8.19 -8.13
N LEU A 75 7.94 7.34 -7.10
CA LEU A 75 8.43 5.96 -7.04
C LEU A 75 7.39 5.10 -6.33
N GLY A 76 7.31 3.81 -6.70
CA GLY A 76 6.36 2.85 -6.14
C GLY A 76 5.58 2.12 -7.21
#